data_AF-A0A2G3DSS2-F1
#
_entry.id   AF-A0A2G3DSS2-F1
#
_cell.length_a   1.000
_cell.length_b   1.000
_cell.length_c   1.000
_cell.angle_alpha   90.00
_cell.angle_beta   90.00
_cell.angle_gamma   90.00
#
_symmetry.space_group_name_H-M   'P 1'
#
loop_
_entity.id
_entity.type
_entity.pdbx_description
1 polymer ?
#
loop_
_entity_poly.entity_id
_entity_poly.type
_entity_poly.pdbx_seq_one_letter_code
_entity_poly.pdbx_strand_id
1 'polypeptide(L)'
;EILERTKLPNNWEELSTYHRRIIKRIEKMIKYLEKKYGKKFYYNGYVPGNKLFLDEEYMVAYAEGDDPETGCFSVEPKGFGFSDGYAWVTQAPIVQKEMEEKLAGILEGQKYKMFVDLTGVSDEGVVKCFNIFIYIDNKDTLITDSIMDKLVETLSDETREWELIMYCFKKSVVDSIQAKEHNRSFESDDVYCMYDSDRIVRREGKGWERNDR
;
A
#
# COMPACT_ATOMS: atom_id res chain seq x y z
N GLU A 1 -11.11 5.89 -25.33
CA GLU A 1 -10.33 5.21 -24.27
C GLU A 1 -10.75 3.75 -24.00
N ILE A 2 -11.93 3.44 -23.42
CA ILE A 2 -12.31 2.04 -23.08
C ILE A 2 -12.32 1.12 -24.32
N LEU A 3 -12.95 1.55 -25.41
CA LEU A 3 -13.07 0.77 -26.66
C LEU A 3 -11.73 0.65 -27.40
N GLU A 4 -10.95 1.73 -27.42
CA GLU A 4 -9.63 1.77 -28.05
C GLU A 4 -8.64 0.82 -27.34
N ARG A 5 -8.63 0.82 -26.00
CA ARG A 5 -7.77 -0.09 -25.22
C ARG A 5 -8.15 -1.57 -25.39
N THR A 6 -9.41 -1.87 -25.70
CA THR A 6 -9.92 -3.24 -25.87
C THR A 6 -10.02 -3.69 -27.32
N LYS A 7 -9.59 -2.87 -28.29
CA LYS A 7 -9.69 -3.11 -29.75
C LYS A 7 -11.11 -3.47 -30.20
N LEU A 8 -12.12 -2.94 -29.51
CA LEU A 8 -13.53 -3.16 -29.84
C LEU A 8 -14.02 -2.14 -30.87
N PRO A 9 -15.08 -2.47 -31.64
CA PRO A 9 -15.72 -1.51 -32.53
C PRO A 9 -16.10 -0.22 -31.80
N ASN A 10 -15.81 0.92 -32.42
CA ASN A 10 -16.21 2.23 -31.88
C ASN A 10 -17.71 2.50 -32.06
N ASN A 11 -18.37 1.77 -32.95
CA ASN A 11 -19.81 1.86 -33.14
C ASN A 11 -20.56 1.01 -32.11
N TRP A 12 -21.45 1.65 -31.34
CA TRP A 12 -22.25 0.99 -30.31
C TRP A 12 -23.07 -0.18 -30.85
N GLU A 13 -23.61 -0.06 -32.06
CA GLU A 13 -24.47 -1.07 -32.66
C GLU A 13 -23.71 -2.35 -33.05
N GLU A 14 -22.40 -2.24 -33.24
CA GLU A 14 -21.51 -3.36 -33.58
C GLU A 14 -21.00 -4.11 -32.33
N LEU A 15 -21.21 -3.54 -31.14
CA LEU A 15 -20.85 -4.19 -29.88
C LEU A 15 -21.83 -5.31 -29.52
N SER A 16 -21.30 -6.43 -29.04
CA SER A 16 -22.10 -7.50 -28.44
C SER A 16 -22.88 -6.99 -27.21
N THR A 17 -24.00 -7.62 -26.91
CA THR A 17 -24.80 -7.31 -25.71
C THR A 17 -23.97 -7.39 -24.42
N TYR A 18 -23.02 -8.34 -24.38
CA TYR A 18 -22.08 -8.49 -23.29
C TYR A 18 -21.16 -7.26 -23.14
N HIS A 19 -20.51 -6.83 -24.24
CA HIS A 19 -19.64 -5.65 -24.23
C HIS A 19 -20.40 -4.38 -23.85
N ARG A 20 -21.60 -4.17 -24.40
CA ARG A 20 -22.47 -3.03 -24.04
C ARG A 20 -22.80 -3.00 -22.54
N ARG A 21 -23.04 -4.18 -21.94
CA ARG A 21 -23.31 -4.30 -20.50
C ARG A 21 -22.08 -3.92 -19.67
N ILE A 22 -20.89 -4.37 -20.07
CA ILE A 22 -19.63 -4.03 -19.38
C ILE A 22 -19.37 -2.52 -19.46
N ILE A 23 -19.48 -1.91 -20.64
CA ILE A 23 -19.25 -0.47 -20.80
C ILE A 23 -20.18 0.33 -19.90
N LYS A 24 -21.48 -0.01 -19.87
CA LYS A 24 -22.45 0.63 -18.97
C LYS A 24 -22.11 0.45 -17.49
N ARG A 25 -21.47 -0.66 -17.10
CA ARG A 25 -21.01 -0.90 -15.73
C ARG A 25 -19.81 0.00 -15.41
N ILE A 26 -18.80 0.03 -16.27
CA ILE A 26 -17.61 0.89 -16.15
C ILE A 26 -18.03 2.36 -16.05
N GLU A 27 -18.91 2.84 -16.93
CA GLU A 27 -19.41 4.23 -16.90
C GLU A 27 -20.11 4.58 -15.57
N LYS A 28 -20.82 3.63 -14.96
CA LYS A 28 -21.45 3.85 -13.64
C LYS A 28 -20.42 3.95 -12.53
N MET A 29 -19.38 3.11 -12.56
CA MET A 29 -18.28 3.14 -11.59
C MET A 29 -17.48 4.45 -11.69
N ILE A 30 -17.15 4.90 -12.90
CA ILE A 30 -16.49 6.20 -13.11
C ILE A 30 -17.37 7.35 -12.60
N LYS A 31 -18.66 7.40 -12.99
CA LYS A 31 -19.59 8.44 -12.51
C LYS A 31 -19.74 8.45 -10.98
N TYR A 32 -19.66 7.28 -10.35
CA TYR A 32 -19.65 7.19 -8.90
C TYR A 32 -18.42 7.90 -8.30
N LEU A 33 -17.22 7.63 -8.83
CA LEU A 33 -15.98 8.28 -8.38
C LEU A 33 -16.03 9.80 -8.59
N GLU A 34 -16.41 10.23 -9.80
CA GLU A 34 -16.48 11.66 -10.13
C GLU A 34 -17.49 12.41 -9.25
N LYS A 35 -18.63 11.78 -8.96
CA LYS A 35 -19.63 12.34 -8.03
C LYS A 35 -19.11 12.39 -6.60
N LYS A 36 -18.39 11.36 -6.14
CA LYS A 36 -17.87 11.27 -4.77
C LYS A 36 -16.74 12.26 -4.51
N TYR A 37 -15.82 12.42 -5.45
CA TYR A 37 -14.58 13.20 -5.25
C TYR A 37 -14.55 14.54 -6.00
N GLY A 38 -15.53 14.83 -6.86
CA GLY A 38 -15.63 16.11 -7.57
C GLY A 38 -14.51 16.36 -8.60
N LYS A 39 -13.88 15.29 -9.10
CA LYS A 39 -12.79 15.34 -10.11
C LYS A 39 -12.89 14.17 -11.08
N LYS A 40 -12.13 14.22 -12.18
CA LYS A 40 -12.14 13.20 -13.22
C LYS A 40 -11.32 11.97 -12.83
N PHE A 41 -11.75 10.82 -13.35
CA PHE A 41 -11.07 9.54 -13.21
C PHE A 41 -10.99 8.83 -14.56
N TYR A 42 -9.91 8.09 -14.77
CA TYR A 42 -9.60 7.40 -16.01
C TYR A 42 -9.63 5.89 -15.81
N TYR A 43 -10.08 5.20 -16.85
CA TYR A 43 -10.17 3.75 -16.88
C TYR A 43 -8.79 3.11 -17.10
N ASN A 44 -8.42 2.12 -16.28
CA ASN A 44 -7.18 1.37 -16.46
C ASN A 44 -7.36 -0.15 -16.52
N GLY A 45 -8.57 -0.67 -16.29
CA GLY A 45 -8.84 -2.10 -16.42
C GLY A 45 -10.21 -2.47 -15.88
N TYR A 46 -10.70 -3.65 -16.26
CA TYR A 46 -11.94 -4.21 -15.73
C TYR A 46 -11.87 -5.73 -15.72
N VAL A 47 -12.27 -6.30 -14.60
CA VAL A 47 -12.38 -7.74 -14.41
C VAL A 47 -13.85 -8.07 -14.14
N PRO A 48 -14.51 -8.83 -15.03
CA PRO A 48 -15.88 -9.28 -14.78
C PRO A 48 -15.89 -10.32 -13.66
N GLY A 49 -16.86 -10.20 -12.75
CA GLY A 49 -17.02 -11.20 -11.69
C GLY A 49 -17.33 -12.59 -12.25
N ASN A 50 -16.73 -13.61 -11.65
CA ASN A 50 -16.90 -15.00 -12.03
C ASN A 50 -17.39 -15.82 -10.82
N LYS A 51 -18.68 -16.12 -10.81
CA LYS A 51 -19.32 -16.87 -9.71
C LYS A 51 -18.79 -18.29 -9.55
N LEU A 52 -18.25 -18.91 -10.60
CA LEU A 52 -17.71 -20.28 -10.52
C LEU A 52 -16.40 -20.33 -9.74
N PHE A 53 -15.63 -19.23 -9.75
CA PHE A 53 -14.36 -19.11 -9.03
C PHE A 53 -14.43 -18.16 -7.84
N LEU A 54 -15.63 -17.66 -7.51
CA LEU A 54 -15.86 -16.65 -6.47
C LEU A 54 -15.08 -15.34 -6.72
N ASP A 55 -14.74 -15.05 -7.98
CA ASP A 55 -14.08 -13.80 -8.35
C ASP A 55 -15.11 -12.67 -8.33
N GLU A 56 -14.80 -11.59 -7.61
CA GLU A 56 -15.63 -10.41 -7.58
C GLU A 56 -15.39 -9.51 -8.81
N GLU A 57 -16.41 -8.74 -9.18
CA GLU A 57 -16.31 -7.76 -10.26
C GLU A 57 -15.55 -6.53 -9.76
N TYR A 58 -14.56 -6.04 -10.51
CA TYR A 58 -13.92 -4.77 -10.19
C TYR A 58 -13.42 -4.03 -11.43
N MET A 59 -13.32 -2.71 -11.30
CA MET A 59 -12.67 -1.82 -12.27
C MET A 59 -11.41 -1.24 -11.64
N VAL A 60 -10.34 -1.11 -12.42
CA VAL A 60 -9.14 -0.37 -12.03
C VAL A 60 -9.21 1.03 -12.65
N ALA A 61 -8.99 2.06 -11.84
CA ALA A 61 -8.95 3.45 -12.26
C ALA A 61 -7.82 4.23 -11.57
N TYR A 62 -7.53 5.42 -12.10
CA TYR A 62 -6.65 6.42 -11.51
C TYR A 62 -7.28 7.81 -11.65
N ALA A 63 -6.96 8.76 -10.77
CA ALA A 63 -7.51 10.11 -10.86
C ALA A 63 -6.73 11.00 -11.84
N GLU A 64 -7.35 12.07 -12.29
CA GLU A 64 -6.66 13.10 -13.08
C GLU A 64 -5.48 13.71 -12.31
N GLY A 65 -4.29 13.62 -12.90
CA GLY A 65 -3.03 14.08 -12.30
C GLY A 65 -2.24 12.99 -11.57
N ASP A 66 -2.84 11.83 -11.29
CA ASP A 66 -2.14 10.71 -10.67
C ASP A 66 -1.35 9.89 -11.72
N ASP A 67 -0.23 9.31 -11.30
CA ASP A 67 0.57 8.41 -12.14
C ASP A 67 -0.16 7.06 -12.32
N PRO A 68 -0.45 6.61 -13.55
CA PRO A 68 -1.12 5.33 -13.79
C PRO A 68 -0.39 4.09 -13.27
N GLU A 69 0.93 4.16 -13.04
CA GLU A 69 1.68 3.00 -12.51
C GLU A 69 1.55 2.84 -10.99
N THR A 70 1.36 3.94 -10.26
CA THR A 70 1.40 3.97 -8.79
C THR A 70 0.10 4.44 -8.15
N GLY A 71 -0.71 5.22 -8.88
CA GLY A 71 -1.97 5.82 -8.42
C GLY A 71 -3.23 5.03 -8.80
N CYS A 72 -3.08 3.78 -9.23
CA CYS A 72 -4.23 2.94 -9.56
C CYS A 72 -4.89 2.33 -8.32
N PHE A 73 -6.22 2.23 -8.36
CA PHE A 73 -7.04 1.60 -7.32
C PHE A 73 -8.24 0.86 -7.90
N SER A 74 -8.81 -0.06 -7.12
CA SER A 74 -10.02 -0.81 -7.50
C SER A 74 -11.30 -0.06 -7.15
N VAL A 75 -12.34 -0.31 -7.94
CA VAL A 75 -13.74 0.06 -7.67
C VAL A 75 -14.58 -1.19 -7.80
N GLU A 76 -15.32 -1.51 -6.76
CA GLU A 76 -16.03 -2.78 -6.59
C GLU A 76 -17.52 -2.54 -6.31
N PRO A 77 -18.44 -3.36 -6.82
CA PRO A 77 -19.84 -3.33 -6.41
C PRO A 77 -20.00 -3.71 -4.94
N LYS A 78 -20.69 -2.87 -4.16
CA LYS A 78 -20.99 -3.13 -2.73
C LYS A 78 -22.46 -2.84 -2.45
N GLY A 79 -23.24 -3.89 -2.22
CA GLY A 79 -24.70 -3.78 -2.04
C GLY A 79 -25.38 -3.14 -3.25
N PHE A 80 -26.06 -2.00 -3.03
CA PHE A 80 -26.70 -1.22 -4.10
C PHE A 80 -25.78 -0.15 -4.72
N GLY A 81 -24.55 0.00 -4.23
CA GLY A 81 -23.59 1.02 -4.65
C GLY A 81 -22.24 0.44 -5.02
N PHE A 82 -21.20 1.23 -4.77
CA PHE A 82 -19.81 0.88 -5.02
C PHE A 82 -18.94 1.23 -3.81
N SER A 83 -17.84 0.52 -3.64
CA SER A 83 -16.68 0.90 -2.82
C SER A 83 -15.48 1.13 -3.71
N ASP A 84 -14.49 1.86 -3.20
CA ASP A 84 -13.28 2.17 -3.95
C ASP A 84 -12.06 2.26 -3.05
N GLY A 85 -10.89 1.98 -3.62
CA GLY A 85 -9.61 2.05 -2.95
C GLY A 85 -8.94 3.43 -2.99
N TYR A 86 -9.62 4.50 -3.43
CA TYR A 86 -8.91 5.75 -3.73
C TYR A 86 -8.27 6.40 -2.50
N ALA A 87 -8.93 6.26 -1.33
CA ALA A 87 -8.38 6.74 -0.07
C ALA A 87 -6.98 6.17 0.22
N TRP A 88 -6.75 4.88 -0.07
CA TRP A 88 -5.46 4.22 0.15
C TRP A 88 -4.35 4.88 -0.67
N VAL A 89 -4.63 5.17 -1.94
CA VAL A 89 -3.70 5.86 -2.85
C VAL A 89 -3.35 7.25 -2.32
N THR A 90 -4.36 8.01 -1.87
CA THR A 90 -4.12 9.39 -1.40
C THR A 90 -3.44 9.46 -0.04
N GLN A 91 -3.69 8.51 0.86
CA GLN A 91 -3.19 8.53 2.23
C GLN A 91 -1.78 7.94 2.33
N ALA A 92 -1.42 6.94 1.51
CA ALA A 92 -0.11 6.30 1.57
C ALA A 92 1.07 7.28 1.53
N PRO A 93 1.18 8.23 0.57
CA PRO A 93 2.29 9.18 0.56
C PRO A 93 2.27 10.17 1.74
N ILE A 94 1.09 10.46 2.30
CA ILE A 94 0.96 11.34 3.47
C ILE A 94 1.54 10.65 4.70
N VAL A 95 1.14 9.40 4.97
CA VAL A 95 1.63 8.63 6.12
C VAL A 95 3.12 8.27 5.96
N GLN A 96 3.56 7.93 4.75
CA GLN A 96 4.99 7.72 4.46
C GLN A 96 5.82 8.93 4.91
N LYS A 97 5.47 10.12 4.43
CA LYS A 97 6.20 11.36 4.76
C LYS A 97 6.11 11.68 6.25
N GLU A 98 4.94 11.51 6.86
CA GLU A 98 4.74 11.71 8.29
C GLU A 98 5.68 10.84 9.12
N MET A 99 5.79 9.54 8.79
CA MET A 99 6.68 8.62 9.50
C MET A 99 8.15 8.94 9.22
N GLU A 100 8.51 9.32 7.99
CA GLU A 100 9.88 9.75 7.64
C GLU A 100 10.31 10.93 8.50
N GLU A 101 9.47 11.96 8.60
CA GLU A 101 9.73 13.13 9.43
C GLU A 101 9.80 12.78 10.92
N LYS A 102 8.89 11.93 11.41
CA LYS A 102 8.83 11.51 12.81
C LYS A 102 10.07 10.71 13.25
N LEU A 103 10.60 9.85 12.37
CA LEU A 103 11.65 8.88 12.71
C LEU A 103 13.05 9.28 12.20
N ALA A 104 13.18 10.32 11.38
CA ALA A 104 14.43 10.72 10.73
C ALA A 104 15.63 10.85 11.70
N GLY A 105 15.44 11.49 12.86
CA GLY A 105 16.52 11.74 13.81
C GLY A 105 17.07 10.48 14.49
N ILE A 106 16.30 9.40 14.53
CA ILE A 106 16.70 8.13 15.18
C ILE A 106 17.65 7.35 14.28
N LEU A 107 17.46 7.46 12.96
CA LEU A 107 18.20 6.72 11.93
C LEU A 107 19.40 7.52 11.38
N GLU A 108 19.73 8.66 12.01
CA GLU A 108 20.84 9.50 11.59
C GLU A 108 22.18 8.73 11.61
N GLY A 109 22.98 8.90 10.55
CA GLY A 109 24.24 8.20 10.37
C GLY A 109 24.10 6.74 9.92
N GLN A 110 22.89 6.21 9.77
CA GLN A 110 22.66 4.88 9.24
C GLN A 110 22.44 4.91 7.72
N LYS A 111 22.84 3.84 7.04
CA LYS A 111 22.41 3.58 5.67
C LYS A 111 21.11 2.78 5.71
N TYR A 112 19.99 3.44 5.42
CA TYR A 112 18.67 2.83 5.53
C TYR A 112 17.70 3.25 4.42
N LYS A 113 16.62 2.47 4.27
CA LYS A 113 15.39 2.85 3.59
C LYS A 113 14.21 2.54 4.48
N MET A 114 13.14 3.33 4.36
CA MET A 114 11.92 3.12 5.11
C MET A 114 10.71 3.17 4.17
N PHE A 115 9.76 2.27 4.40
CA PHE A 115 8.50 2.22 3.67
C PHE A 115 7.33 2.03 4.63
N VAL A 116 6.17 2.57 4.26
CA VAL A 116 4.93 2.45 5.00
C VAL A 116 3.89 1.80 4.11
N ASP A 117 3.37 0.67 4.56
CA ASP A 117 2.21 0.00 3.95
C ASP A 117 0.97 0.29 4.79
N LEU A 118 -0.04 0.91 4.19
CA LEU A 118 -1.33 1.02 4.86
C LEU A 118 -1.97 -0.37 4.92
N THR A 119 -2.54 -0.73 6.07
CA THR A 119 -3.26 -2.00 6.28
C THR A 119 -4.71 -1.80 6.67
N GLY A 120 -5.14 -0.56 6.92
CA GLY A 120 -6.53 -0.21 7.16
C GLY A 120 -6.82 1.26 6.95
N VAL A 121 -7.70 1.56 6.00
CA VAL A 121 -8.23 2.89 5.73
C VAL A 121 -9.76 2.80 5.70
N SER A 122 -10.42 3.74 6.36
CA SER A 122 -11.89 3.85 6.33
C SER A 122 -12.42 4.40 5.00
N ASP A 123 -13.72 4.22 4.76
CA ASP A 123 -14.40 4.75 3.57
C ASP A 123 -14.34 6.30 3.50
N GLU A 124 -14.19 6.96 4.65
CA GLU A 124 -14.00 8.41 4.79
C GLU A 124 -12.54 8.86 4.61
N GLY A 125 -11.61 7.93 4.41
CA GLY A 125 -10.19 8.22 4.20
C GLY A 125 -9.36 8.42 5.47
N VAL A 126 -9.90 8.07 6.64
CA VAL A 126 -9.13 8.03 7.89
C VAL A 126 -8.31 6.74 7.94
N VAL A 127 -6.99 6.87 8.09
CA VAL A 127 -6.06 5.75 8.30
C VAL A 127 -6.20 5.21 9.72
N LYS A 128 -6.41 3.90 9.84
CA LYS A 128 -6.61 3.18 11.10
C LYS A 128 -5.42 2.30 11.46
N CYS A 129 -4.82 1.64 10.46
CA CYS A 129 -3.63 0.84 10.65
C CYS A 129 -2.65 0.90 9.48
N PHE A 130 -1.37 0.76 9.81
CA PHE A 130 -0.27 0.74 8.86
C PHE A 130 0.96 -0.01 9.42
N ASN A 131 1.81 -0.47 8.52
CA ASN A 131 3.04 -1.18 8.83
C ASN A 131 4.22 -0.32 8.40
N ILE A 132 5.24 -0.22 9.25
CA ILE A 132 6.49 0.47 8.98
C ILE A 132 7.56 -0.58 8.73
N PHE A 133 8.23 -0.49 7.60
CA PHE A 133 9.35 -1.33 7.23
C PHE A 133 10.62 -0.51 7.17
N ILE A 134 11.62 -0.87 7.98
CA ILE A 134 12.94 -0.25 7.95
C ILE A 134 13.96 -1.29 7.50
N TYR A 135 14.76 -0.92 6.51
CA TYR A 135 15.84 -1.73 5.98
C TYR A 135 17.15 -1.03 6.28
N ILE A 136 18.07 -1.68 7.01
CA ILE A 136 19.30 -1.06 7.47
C ILE A 136 20.53 -1.94 7.19
N ASP A 137 21.56 -1.33 6.58
CA ASP A 137 22.85 -1.98 6.34
C ASP A 137 23.74 -1.88 7.60
N ASN A 138 23.30 -2.49 8.70
CA ASN A 138 24.03 -2.51 9.97
C ASN A 138 23.81 -3.83 10.71
N LYS A 139 24.89 -4.46 11.16
CA LYS A 139 24.87 -5.73 11.93
C LYS A 139 25.32 -5.58 13.38
N ASP A 140 25.67 -4.37 13.81
CA ASP A 140 26.02 -4.10 15.20
C ASP A 140 24.74 -4.14 16.03
N THR A 141 24.60 -5.18 16.85
CA THR A 141 23.41 -5.42 17.67
C THR A 141 23.25 -4.37 18.76
N LEU A 142 24.33 -3.80 19.30
CA LEU A 142 24.22 -2.75 20.30
C LEU A 142 23.61 -1.48 19.70
N ILE A 143 24.00 -1.16 18.46
CA ILE A 143 23.45 0.00 17.74
C ILE A 143 22.00 -0.27 17.31
N THR A 144 21.75 -1.44 16.71
CA THR A 144 20.42 -1.76 16.16
C THR A 144 19.37 -2.02 17.25
N ASP A 145 19.73 -2.64 18.37
CA ASP A 145 18.86 -2.75 19.56
C ASP A 145 18.49 -1.34 20.08
N SER A 146 19.47 -0.42 20.19
CA SER A 146 19.23 0.94 20.66
C SER A 146 18.37 1.77 19.70
N ILE A 147 18.52 1.56 18.39
CA ILE A 147 17.65 2.15 17.38
C ILE A 147 16.22 1.65 17.59
N MET A 148 16.03 0.33 17.73
CA MET A 148 14.71 -0.26 17.91
C MET A 148 14.01 0.25 19.17
N ASP A 149 14.73 0.37 20.29
CA ASP A 149 14.19 0.97 21.52
C ASP A 149 13.63 2.38 21.27
N LYS A 150 14.40 3.25 20.61
CA LYS A 150 14.00 4.63 20.32
C LYS A 150 12.84 4.70 19.32
N LEU A 151 12.81 3.81 18.33
CA LEU A 151 11.71 3.74 17.36
C LEU A 151 10.40 3.40 18.08
N VAL A 152 10.39 2.36 18.91
CA VAL A 152 9.20 1.93 19.67
C VAL A 152 8.77 3.00 20.67
N GLU A 153 9.72 3.63 21.38
CA GLU A 153 9.44 4.74 22.30
C GLU A 153 8.79 5.92 21.57
N THR A 154 9.33 6.30 20.41
CA THR A 154 8.82 7.43 19.60
C THR A 154 7.44 7.14 19.00
N LEU A 155 7.11 5.88 18.74
CA LEU A 155 5.81 5.46 18.24
C LEU A 155 4.79 5.16 19.35
N SER A 156 5.17 5.30 20.62
CA SER A 156 4.28 4.98 21.75
C SER A 156 3.08 5.93 21.90
N ASP A 157 3.20 7.16 21.37
CA ASP A 157 2.14 8.16 21.32
C ASP A 157 1.27 8.06 20.04
N GLU A 158 1.61 7.15 19.13
CA GLU A 158 0.83 6.93 17.92
C GLU A 158 -0.53 6.31 18.29
N THR A 159 -1.58 6.99 17.85
CA THR A 159 -2.97 6.61 18.18
C THR A 159 -3.55 5.60 17.20
N ARG A 160 -3.01 5.53 15.98
CA ARG A 160 -3.35 4.52 14.98
C ARG A 160 -2.70 3.18 15.36
N GLU A 161 -3.31 2.07 14.94
CA GLU A 161 -2.67 0.76 15.12
C GLU A 161 -1.48 0.65 14.16
N TRP A 162 -0.34 0.16 14.65
CA TRP A 162 0.86 0.05 13.83
C TRP A 162 1.67 -1.21 14.13
N GLU A 163 2.41 -1.65 13.12
CA GLU A 163 3.44 -2.68 13.21
C GLU A 163 4.76 -2.10 12.70
N LEU A 164 5.88 -2.47 13.34
CA LEU A 164 7.21 -2.04 12.93
C LEU A 164 8.08 -3.26 12.72
N ILE A 165 8.60 -3.40 11.50
CA ILE A 165 9.53 -4.45 11.12
C ILE A 165 10.84 -3.81 10.66
N MET A 166 11.94 -4.16 11.31
CA MET A 166 13.27 -3.68 10.93
C MET A 166 14.17 -4.85 10.51
N TYR A 167 14.68 -4.82 9.29
CA TYR A 167 15.63 -5.79 8.76
C TYR A 167 17.04 -5.23 8.78
N CYS A 168 17.95 -5.95 9.43
CA CYS A 168 19.36 -5.64 9.50
C CYS A 168 20.13 -6.60 8.59
N PHE A 169 21.01 -6.08 7.73
CA PHE A 169 21.68 -6.88 6.70
C PHE A 169 23.17 -7.16 6.97
N LYS A 170 23.63 -8.33 6.53
CA LYS A 170 25.04 -8.80 6.61
C LYS A 170 25.96 -8.02 5.68
N LYS A 171 25.41 -7.49 4.58
CA LYS A 171 26.09 -6.78 3.50
C LYS A 171 25.23 -5.60 3.04
N SER A 172 25.81 -4.72 2.25
CA SER A 172 25.08 -3.57 1.69
C SER A 172 24.03 -4.01 0.67
N VAL A 173 22.74 -3.92 1.00
CA VAL A 173 21.61 -4.23 0.10
C VAL A 173 20.55 -3.13 0.05
N VAL A 174 20.57 -2.17 0.99
CA VAL A 174 19.54 -1.12 1.09
C VAL A 174 19.31 -0.38 -0.23
N ASP A 175 20.38 -0.06 -0.98
CA ASP A 175 20.27 0.69 -2.23
C ASP A 175 19.46 -0.05 -3.31
N SER A 176 19.48 -1.39 -3.32
CA SER A 176 18.71 -2.19 -4.29
C SER A 176 17.24 -2.34 -3.95
N ILE A 177 16.83 -2.04 -2.70
CA ILE A 177 15.44 -2.19 -2.27
C ILE A 177 14.54 -1.20 -3.00
N GLN A 178 13.58 -1.71 -3.75
CA GLN A 178 12.61 -0.91 -4.49
C GLN A 178 11.38 -0.65 -3.62
N ALA A 179 10.72 0.49 -3.80
CA ALA A 179 9.48 0.78 -3.08
C ALA A 179 8.38 -0.23 -3.41
N LYS A 180 8.26 -0.59 -4.70
CA LYS A 180 7.35 -1.63 -5.14
C LYS A 180 7.89 -3.00 -4.72
N GLU A 181 7.09 -3.74 -3.95
CA GLU A 181 7.46 -5.07 -3.44
C GLU A 181 8.80 -5.05 -2.67
N HIS A 182 8.99 -4.05 -1.80
CA HIS A 182 10.22 -3.87 -1.01
C HIS A 182 10.60 -5.14 -0.21
N ASN A 183 9.61 -5.86 0.32
CA ASN A 183 9.78 -7.12 1.05
C ASN A 183 10.28 -8.30 0.20
N ARG A 184 10.34 -8.15 -1.12
CA ARG A 184 10.87 -9.14 -2.08
C ARG A 184 12.17 -8.69 -2.75
N SER A 185 12.72 -7.54 -2.34
CA SER A 185 13.89 -6.93 -3.01
C SER A 185 15.26 -7.44 -2.50
N PHE A 186 15.28 -8.47 -1.65
CA PHE A 186 16.50 -9.01 -1.05
C PHE A 186 16.37 -10.51 -0.81
N GLU A 187 17.51 -11.19 -0.72
CA GLU A 187 17.57 -12.61 -0.38
C GLU A 187 17.48 -12.81 1.14
N SER A 188 16.75 -13.84 1.58
CA SER A 188 16.60 -14.13 3.01
C SER A 188 17.92 -14.40 3.73
N ASP A 189 18.92 -14.92 3.03
CA ASP A 189 20.25 -15.22 3.57
C ASP A 189 21.06 -13.96 3.87
N ASP A 190 20.72 -12.84 3.23
CA ASP A 190 21.39 -11.55 3.44
C ASP A 190 20.97 -10.88 4.75
N VAL A 191 19.82 -11.28 5.31
CA VAL A 191 19.32 -10.80 6.60
C VAL A 191 20.19 -11.35 7.72
N TYR A 192 20.72 -10.46 8.55
CA TYR A 192 21.43 -10.78 9.79
C TYR A 192 20.48 -10.97 10.97
N CYS A 193 19.57 -10.02 11.16
CA CYS A 193 18.49 -10.13 12.13
C CYS A 193 17.28 -9.34 11.66
N MET A 194 16.13 -9.69 12.22
CA MET A 194 14.86 -9.01 12.01
C MET A 194 14.28 -8.65 13.36
N TYR A 195 13.89 -7.39 13.52
CA TYR A 195 13.14 -6.92 14.66
C TYR A 195 11.68 -6.83 14.30
N ASP A 196 10.82 -7.17 15.26
CA ASP A 196 9.38 -7.03 15.13
C ASP A 196 8.79 -6.35 16.38
N SER A 197 7.83 -5.45 16.14
CA SER A 197 7.04 -4.82 17.18
C SER A 197 5.61 -4.69 16.67
N ASP A 198 4.81 -5.69 17.01
CA ASP A 198 3.36 -5.68 16.82
C ASP A 198 2.63 -5.38 18.15
N ARG A 199 1.30 -5.38 18.10
CA ARG A 199 0.46 -5.12 19.27
C ARG A 199 0.61 -6.17 20.38
N ILE A 200 0.88 -7.43 20.04
CA ILE A 200 1.04 -8.53 20.99
C ILE A 200 2.39 -8.39 21.67
N VAL A 201 3.46 -8.26 20.89
CA VAL A 201 4.84 -8.05 21.36
C VAL A 201 4.93 -6.81 22.23
N ARG A 202 4.23 -5.71 21.90
CA ARG A 202 4.20 -4.50 22.74
C ARG A 202 3.58 -4.67 24.13
N ARG A 203 2.77 -5.70 24.35
CA ARG A 203 2.20 -6.00 25.67
C ARG A 203 3.17 -6.80 26.54
N GLU A 204 4.27 -7.26 25.98
CA GLU A 204 5.21 -8.18 26.61
C GLU A 204 6.65 -7.62 26.57
N GLY A 205 7.44 -7.93 27.58
CA GLY A 205 8.86 -7.59 27.60
C GLY A 205 9.17 -6.10 27.39
N LYS A 206 10.06 -5.81 26.43
CA LYS A 206 10.57 -4.47 26.09
C LYS A 206 9.86 -3.80 24.92
N GLY A 207 8.80 -4.42 24.41
CA GLY A 207 7.98 -3.88 23.32
C GLY A 207 8.41 -4.25 21.91
N TRP A 208 9.45 -5.07 21.77
CA TRP A 208 9.91 -5.63 20.50
C TRP A 208 10.65 -6.96 20.74
N GLU A 209 10.68 -7.79 19.70
CA GLU A 209 11.45 -9.03 19.64
C GLU A 209 12.51 -8.97 18.53
N ARG A 210 13.57 -9.76 18.65
CA ARG A 210 14.63 -9.89 17.64
C ARG A 210 14.81 -11.35 17.29
N ASN A 211 14.77 -11.61 15.99
CA ASN A 211 14.96 -12.91 15.37
C ASN A 211 16.29 -12.89 14.61
N ASP A 212 17.33 -13.50 15.19
CA ASP A 212 18.65 -13.62 14.57
C ASP A 212 18.65 -14.74 13.50
N ARG A 213 19.31 -14.51 12.34
CA ARG A 213 19.33 -15.42 11.18
C ARG A 213 20.72 -15.88 10.74
#